data_AF-A0A3A8I6N8-F1
#
_entry.id   AF-A0A3A8I6N8-F1
#
_cell.length_a   1.000
_cell.length_b   1.000
_cell.length_c   1.000
_cell.angle_alpha   90.00
_cell.angle_beta   90.00
_cell.angle_gamma   90.00
#
_symmetry.space_group_name_H-M   'P 1'
#
loop_
_entity.id
_entity.type
_entity.pdbx_description
1 polymer ?
#
loop_
_entity_poly.entity_id
_entity_poly.type
_entity_poly.pdbx_seq_one_letter_code
_entity_poly.pdbx_strand_id
1 'polypeptide(L)'
;MPLEITETPAPRDPIGIEARSVKGDVLTLKVRHGGGCREHRYGLAWDGRFTQTAAGEPRAELTLIHDANNDRCKAMVYKELAFDLTTLKQEWSEKGHGDHATLHLDFNGVPDQSASFKF
;
A
#
# COMPACT_ATOMS: atom_id res chain seq x y z
N MET A 1 7.36 8.23 0.15
CA MET A 1 7.22 7.83 1.57
C MET A 1 7.69 6.39 1.69
N PRO A 2 8.26 5.96 2.82
CA PRO A 2 8.66 4.56 2.99
C PRO A 2 7.44 3.64 3.16
N LEU A 3 7.61 2.35 2.87
CA LEU A 3 6.75 1.28 3.34
C LEU A 3 7.18 0.86 4.75
N GLU A 4 6.24 0.85 5.70
CA GLU A 4 6.49 0.48 7.10
C GLU A 4 6.14 -0.98 7.37
N ILE A 5 6.93 -1.67 8.20
CA ILE A 5 6.61 -3.01 8.70
C ILE A 5 5.87 -2.86 10.03
N THR A 6 4.69 -3.46 10.16
CA THR A 6 3.86 -3.40 11.38
C THR A 6 3.06 -4.69 11.49
N GLU A 7 3.15 -5.41 12.61
CA GLU A 7 2.53 -6.74 12.75
C GLU A 7 1.02 -6.77 12.51
N THR A 8 0.31 -5.68 12.80
CA THR A 8 -1.15 -5.56 12.69
C THR A 8 -1.54 -4.22 12.05
N PRO A 9 -1.24 -4.03 10.76
CA PRO A 9 -1.49 -2.77 10.10
C PRO A 9 -3.00 -2.62 9.84
N ALA A 10 -3.59 -1.50 10.28
CA ALA A 10 -5.04 -1.28 10.16
C ALA A 10 -5.34 0.08 9.51
N PRO A 11 -6.34 0.16 8.60
CA PRO A 11 -6.89 1.43 8.15
C PRO A 11 -7.43 2.23 9.33
N ARG A 12 -7.36 3.56 9.28
CA ARG A 12 -7.83 4.44 10.35
C ARG A 12 -9.08 5.21 9.92
N ASP A 13 -8.94 6.16 9.00
CA ASP A 13 -10.06 6.89 8.41
C ASP A 13 -10.37 6.41 6.98
N PRO A 14 -11.62 6.59 6.49
CA PRO A 14 -12.02 6.11 5.16
C PRO A 14 -11.25 6.78 4.03
N ILE A 15 -10.62 5.95 3.19
CA ILE A 15 -9.92 6.36 1.98
C ILE A 15 -10.14 5.33 0.87
N GLY A 16 -10.38 5.80 -0.35
CA GLY A 16 -10.50 4.98 -1.55
C GLY A 16 -9.24 5.06 -2.42
N ILE A 17 -8.86 3.94 -3.03
CA ILE A 17 -7.84 3.88 -4.09
C ILE A 17 -8.59 3.93 -5.43
N GLU A 18 -8.34 4.95 -6.22
CA GLU A 18 -8.92 5.17 -7.55
C GLU A 18 -8.05 4.56 -8.65
N ALA A 19 -6.72 4.62 -8.48
CA ALA A 19 -5.77 3.99 -9.39
C ALA A 19 -4.48 3.64 -8.66
N ARG A 20 -3.75 2.66 -9.21
CA ARG A 20 -2.46 2.19 -8.72
C ARG A 20 -1.53 1.90 -9.89
N SER A 21 -0.25 2.17 -9.72
CA SER A 21 0.78 1.81 -10.70
C SER A 21 2.12 1.64 -10.01
N VAL A 22 2.91 0.67 -10.47
CA VAL A 22 4.28 0.47 -10.01
C VAL A 22 5.25 0.81 -11.14
N LYS A 23 6.26 1.61 -10.83
CA LYS A 23 7.34 1.95 -11.77
C LYS A 23 8.69 1.87 -11.04
N GLY A 24 9.51 0.90 -11.42
CA GLY A 24 10.68 0.53 -10.61
C GLY A 24 10.24 0.15 -9.21
N ASP A 25 10.93 0.67 -8.21
CA ASP A 25 10.63 0.41 -6.78
C ASP A 25 9.61 1.41 -6.21
N VAL A 26 8.86 2.14 -7.04
CA VAL A 26 7.89 3.14 -6.58
C VAL A 26 6.47 2.72 -6.91
N LEU A 27 5.66 2.56 -5.86
CA LEU A 27 4.20 2.45 -5.95
C LEU A 27 3.59 3.84 -5.94
N THR A 28 2.80 4.16 -6.97
CA THR A 28 1.97 5.36 -7.01
C THR A 28 0.50 4.98 -6.83
N LEU A 29 -0.16 5.61 -5.86
CA LEU A 29 -1.59 5.46 -5.59
C LEU A 29 -2.30 6.79 -5.82
N LYS A 30 -3.33 6.79 -6.66
CA LYS A 30 -4.30 7.89 -6.74
C LYS A 30 -5.43 7.56 -5.77
N VAL A 31 -5.63 8.44 -4.80
CA VAL A 31 -6.56 8.22 -3.69
C VAL A 31 -7.60 9.31 -3.60
N ARG A 32 -8.74 8.97 -3.01
CA ARG A 32 -9.86 9.87 -2.77
C ARG A 32 -10.44 9.68 -1.38
N HIS A 33 -10.72 10.77 -0.67
CA HIS A 33 -11.40 10.75 0.63
C HIS A 33 -12.17 12.06 0.86
N GLY A 34 -13.04 12.07 1.88
CA GLY A 34 -13.70 13.29 2.36
C GLY A 34 -12.78 14.14 3.25
N GLY A 35 -13.09 15.43 3.42
CA GLY A 35 -12.33 16.39 4.23
C GLY A 35 -11.77 17.55 3.41
N GLY A 36 -10.61 18.08 3.78
CA GLY A 36 -9.88 19.12 3.05
C GLY A 36 -9.74 20.46 3.76
N CYS A 37 -10.21 20.57 5.00
CA CYS A 37 -10.03 21.73 5.86
C CYS A 37 -8.88 21.58 6.86
N ARG A 38 -8.39 20.35 7.06
CA ARG A 38 -7.23 20.05 7.88
C ARG A 38 -6.15 19.37 7.05
N GLU A 39 -4.96 19.27 7.63
CA GLU A 39 -3.93 18.41 7.08
C GLU A 39 -4.27 16.94 7.32
N HIS A 40 -4.09 16.10 6.32
CA HIS A 40 -4.32 14.67 6.38
C HIS A 40 -2.98 13.93 6.31
N ARG A 41 -2.79 12.91 7.14
CA ARG A 41 -1.60 12.05 7.11
C ARG A 41 -1.89 10.76 6.36
N TYR A 42 -0.88 10.27 5.66
CA TYR A 42 -0.94 9.06 4.85
C TYR A 42 0.25 8.17 5.17
N GLY A 43 0.03 6.87 5.18
CA GLY A 43 1.07 5.86 5.37
C GLY A 43 0.75 4.60 4.59
N LEU A 44 1.75 3.75 4.40
CA LEU A 44 1.59 2.44 3.83
C LEU A 44 2.35 1.47 4.73
N ALA A 45 1.67 0.43 5.19
CA ALA A 45 2.24 -0.56 6.07
C ALA A 45 1.92 -1.98 5.58
N TRP A 46 2.70 -2.96 6.03
CA TRP A 46 2.42 -4.39 5.80
C TRP A 46 2.89 -5.23 6.98
N ASP A 47 2.41 -6.47 7.06
CA ASP A 47 2.65 -7.36 8.21
C ASP A 47 4.00 -8.08 8.19
N GLY A 48 4.84 -7.80 7.19
CA GLY A 48 6.14 -8.44 7.02
C GLY A 48 6.05 -9.87 6.51
N ARG A 49 4.90 -10.36 6.03
CA ARG A 49 4.73 -11.75 5.56
C ARG A 49 4.47 -11.80 4.07
N PHE A 50 5.15 -12.74 3.41
CA PHE A 50 4.78 -13.18 2.08
C PHE A 50 3.80 -14.33 2.19
N THR A 51 2.68 -14.21 1.49
CA THR A 51 1.66 -15.24 1.36
C THR A 51 1.54 -15.63 -0.11
N GLN A 52 0.49 -16.37 -0.47
CA GLN A 52 0.23 -16.76 -1.85
C GLN A 52 -1.17 -16.36 -2.28
N THR A 53 -1.33 -16.03 -3.55
CA THR A 53 -2.64 -15.93 -4.20
C THR A 53 -3.29 -17.32 -4.29
N ALA A 54 -4.56 -17.38 -4.70
CA ALA A 54 -5.22 -18.67 -4.98
C ALA A 54 -4.52 -19.48 -6.10
N ALA A 55 -3.77 -18.81 -6.98
CA ALA A 55 -2.98 -19.43 -8.04
C ALA A 55 -1.56 -19.86 -7.57
N GLY A 56 -1.20 -19.62 -6.30
CA GLY A 56 0.11 -19.96 -5.75
C GLY A 56 1.20 -18.91 -5.97
N GLU A 57 0.86 -17.73 -6.49
CA GLU A 57 1.81 -16.66 -6.78
C GLU A 57 2.16 -15.88 -5.50
N PRO A 58 3.42 -15.43 -5.31
CA PRO A 58 3.82 -14.66 -4.13
C PRO A 58 3.01 -13.36 -3.98
N ARG A 59 2.55 -13.11 -2.75
CA ARG A 59 1.70 -11.98 -2.40
C ARG A 59 2.20 -11.26 -1.15
N ALA A 60 2.12 -9.93 -1.16
CA ALA A 60 2.22 -9.08 0.02
C ALA A 60 0.91 -8.30 0.21
N GLU A 61 0.39 -8.30 1.44
CA GLU A 61 -0.79 -7.52 1.81
C GLU A 61 -0.37 -6.15 2.34
N LEU A 62 -0.78 -5.08 1.65
CA LEU A 62 -0.46 -3.70 2.03
C LEU A 62 -1.70 -3.03 2.62
N THR A 63 -1.50 -2.23 3.66
CA THR A 63 -2.54 -1.44 4.30
C THR A 63 -2.27 0.04 4.05
N LEU A 64 -3.19 0.70 3.34
CA LEU A 64 -3.18 2.15 3.17
C LEU A 64 -3.77 2.79 4.43
N ILE A 65 -2.94 3.57 5.13
CA ILE A 65 -3.30 4.27 6.35
C ILE A 65 -3.63 5.72 5.99
N HIS A 66 -4.79 6.19 6.45
CA HIS A 66 -5.23 7.58 6.33
C HIS A 66 -5.69 8.09 7.69
N ASP A 67 -5.17 9.25 8.11
CA ASP A 67 -5.61 9.98 9.31
C ASP A 67 -6.11 11.37 8.90
N ALA A 68 -7.41 11.59 9.03
CA ALA A 68 -8.12 12.82 8.70
C ALA A 68 -7.99 13.90 9.80
N ASN A 69 -7.36 13.61 10.93
CA ASN A 69 -7.22 14.54 12.06
C ASN A 69 -8.56 15.16 12.49
N ASN A 70 -9.63 14.34 12.55
CA ASN A 70 -11.00 14.75 12.84
C ASN A 70 -11.57 15.83 11.90
N ASP A 71 -11.16 15.84 10.63
CA ASP A 71 -11.74 16.72 9.63
C ASP A 71 -13.17 16.30 9.27
N ARG A 72 -14.13 17.19 9.53
CA ARG A 72 -15.55 16.99 9.24
C ARG A 72 -16.02 17.69 7.97
N CYS A 73 -15.12 18.34 7.24
CA CYS A 73 -15.47 19.01 6.00
C CYS A 73 -15.97 18.01 4.96
N LYS A 74 -16.91 18.48 4.13
CA LYS A 74 -17.59 17.66 3.12
C LYS A 74 -17.00 17.86 1.71
N ALA A 75 -15.79 18.41 1.61
CA ALA A 75 -15.11 18.49 0.33
C ALA A 75 -14.53 17.11 -0.04
N MET A 76 -14.35 16.90 -1.34
CA MET A 76 -13.71 15.70 -1.88
C MET A 76 -12.26 16.02 -2.22
N VAL A 77 -11.34 15.30 -1.59
CA VAL A 77 -9.91 15.43 -1.81
C VAL A 77 -9.44 14.32 -2.74
N TYR A 78 -8.65 14.69 -3.74
CA TYR A 78 -7.95 13.79 -4.64
C TYR A 78 -6.46 13.99 -4.46
N LYS A 79 -5.71 12.90 -4.26
CA LYS A 79 -4.27 12.99 -4.01
C LYS A 79 -3.53 11.88 -4.72
N GLU A 80 -2.31 12.18 -5.14
CA GLU A 80 -1.34 11.19 -5.60
C GLU A 80 -0.32 10.95 -4.49
N LEU A 81 -0.15 9.69 -4.11
CA LEU A 81 0.77 9.24 -3.07
C LEU A 81 1.82 8.34 -3.71
N ALA A 82 3.09 8.55 -3.36
CA ALA A 82 4.20 7.72 -3.84
C ALA A 82 4.90 7.04 -2.65
N PHE A 83 5.03 5.71 -2.75
CA PHE A 83 5.64 4.86 -1.74
C PHE A 83 6.83 4.08 -2.32
N ASP A 84 7.90 4.00 -1.55
CA ASP A 84 9.09 3.21 -1.85
C ASP A 84 8.86 1.75 -1.43
N LEU A 85 9.03 0.83 -2.37
CA LEU A 85 8.85 -0.61 -2.23
C LEU A 85 10.18 -1.36 -2.00
N THR A 86 11.31 -0.66 -1.90
CA THR A 86 12.63 -1.29 -1.69
C THR A 86 12.63 -2.19 -0.45
N THR A 87 11.87 -1.85 0.59
CA THR A 87 11.67 -2.69 1.78
C THR A 87 11.17 -4.10 1.41
N LEU A 88 10.23 -4.24 0.46
CA LEU A 88 9.74 -5.56 0.02
C LEU A 88 10.83 -6.37 -0.66
N LYS A 89 11.64 -5.72 -1.50
CA LYS A 89 12.76 -6.36 -2.20
C LYS A 89 13.82 -6.85 -1.23
N GLN A 90 14.16 -6.05 -0.22
CA GLN A 90 15.10 -6.42 0.84
C GLN A 90 14.59 -7.62 1.63
N GLU A 91 13.36 -7.56 2.12
CA GLU A 91 12.72 -8.62 2.90
C GLU A 91 12.57 -9.93 2.11
N TRP A 92 12.33 -9.84 0.79
CA TRP A 92 12.32 -10.99 -0.10
C TRP A 92 13.69 -11.67 -0.16
N SER A 93 14.74 -10.89 -0.38
CA SER A 93 16.12 -11.39 -0.46
C SER A 93 16.60 -11.96 0.87
N GLU A 94 16.33 -11.29 1.99
CA GLU A 94 16.76 -11.70 3.33
C GLU A 94 16.14 -13.03 3.76
N LYS A 95 14.94 -13.35 3.26
CA LYS A 95 14.27 -14.64 3.46
C LYS A 95 14.76 -15.75 2.52
N GLY A 96 15.76 -15.47 1.69
CA GLY A 96 16.42 -16.45 0.83
C GLY A 96 15.65 -16.76 -0.46
N HIS A 97 14.70 -15.92 -0.86
CA HIS A 97 13.93 -16.12 -2.08
C HIS A 97 14.67 -15.66 -3.36
N GLY A 98 15.86 -15.07 -3.22
CA GLY A 98 16.67 -14.54 -4.32
C GLY A 98 16.48 -13.04 -4.54
N ASP A 99 16.93 -12.55 -5.68
CA ASP A 99 17.00 -11.12 -6.02
C ASP A 99 15.96 -10.68 -7.07
N HIS A 100 15.17 -11.62 -7.60
CA HIS A 100 14.12 -11.38 -8.59
C HIS A 100 12.78 -11.98 -8.18
N ALA A 101 11.68 -11.28 -8.44
CA ALA A 101 10.34 -11.79 -8.23
C ALA A 101 9.28 -11.01 -9.01
N THR A 102 8.06 -11.57 -9.05
CA THR A 102 6.84 -10.78 -9.31
C THR A 102 5.92 -10.98 -8.12
N LEU A 103 5.72 -9.92 -7.34
CA LEU A 103 4.85 -9.90 -6.17
C LEU A 103 3.48 -9.32 -6.54
N HIS A 104 2.43 -9.98 -6.08
CA HIS A 104 1.08 -9.42 -6.03
C HIS A 104 0.95 -8.55 -4.79
N LEU A 105 0.68 -7.26 -5.00
CA LEU A 105 0.46 -6.28 -3.94
C LEU A 105 -1.05 -6.09 -3.81
N ASP A 106 -1.62 -6.65 -2.76
CA ASP A 106 -3.03 -6.46 -2.41
C ASP A 106 -3.18 -5.29 -1.45
N PHE A 107 -4.36 -4.68 -1.41
CA PHE A 107 -4.63 -3.51 -0.58
C PHE A 107 -5.87 -3.69 0.28
N ASN A 108 -5.72 -3.49 1.59
CA ASN A 108 -6.81 -3.45 2.57
C ASN A 108 -7.75 -4.68 2.50
N GLY A 109 -7.22 -5.85 2.17
CA GLY A 109 -7.97 -7.11 2.05
C GLY A 109 -8.88 -7.19 0.83
N VAL A 110 -8.65 -6.39 -0.22
CA VAL A 110 -9.43 -6.39 -1.47
C VAL A 110 -8.56 -6.89 -2.63
N PRO A 111 -8.62 -8.18 -3.01
CA PRO A 111 -7.73 -8.77 -4.02
C PRO A 111 -7.95 -8.27 -5.45
N ASP A 112 -9.18 -7.89 -5.80
CA ASP A 112 -9.54 -7.33 -7.12
C ASP A 112 -8.86 -5.97 -7.38
N GLN A 113 -8.18 -5.47 -6.35
CA GLN A 113 -7.46 -4.23 -6.32
C GLN A 113 -5.94 -4.46 -6.22
N SER A 114 -5.42 -5.53 -6.80
CA SER A 114 -3.97 -5.80 -6.76
C SER A 114 -3.15 -4.96 -7.74
N ALA A 115 -1.86 -4.80 -7.44
CA ALA A 115 -0.82 -4.34 -8.37
C ALA A 115 0.29 -5.39 -8.48
N SER A 116 0.99 -5.45 -9.61
CA SER A 116 2.18 -6.30 -9.76
C SER A 116 3.45 -5.48 -9.54
N PHE A 117 4.32 -5.96 -8.64
CA PHE A 117 5.65 -5.42 -8.44
C PHE A 117 6.69 -6.43 -8.90
N LYS A 118 7.45 -6.06 -9.94
CA LYS A 118 8.51 -6.87 -10.51
C LYS A 118 9.85 -6.22 -10.23
N PHE A 119 10.77 -6.99 -9.67
CA PHE A 119 12.14 -6.59 -9.37
C PHE A 119 13.12 -7.73 -9.62
#